data_AF-I0Z6X4-F1
#
_entry.id   AF-I0Z6X4-F1
#
_cell.length_a   1.000
_cell.length_b   1.000
_cell.length_c   1.000
_cell.angle_alpha   90.00
_cell.angle_beta   90.00
_cell.angle_gamma   90.00
#
_symmetry.space_group_name_H-M   'P 1'
#
loop_
_entity.id
_entity.type
_entity.pdbx_description
1 polymer ?
#
loop_
_entity_poly.entity_id
_entity_poly.type
_entity_poly.pdbx_seq_one_letter_code
_entity_poly.pdbx_strand_id
1 'polypeptide(L)'
;MNNTAFQMALLACIAELVFFATTGQLSFPALTARSKALVGSVEHLQVHESRTPDSVLGYLGYMRLRIAEEVAWMHGSALYVIMAEGGGGTFKPGDTSLLQDFMVTVSQLAMSRAQQAALSLIDRLEELALIPTFVQDCLATVDAMLMNHLDLLFNQHLSRLVSCCVYGTSRMHNVVVSIKRVNQAVITAAPHHGMELFQEVSESIGEDTEGPVRDIRQLYNDVFLPRMRQFLQHKERPSEEPKKKGGATKLSRLPLRSLSAKDINSRPQSEKKRLAIMR
;
A
#
# COMPACT_ATOMS: atom_id res chain seq x y z
N MET A 1 15.56 21.04 20.00
CA MET A 1 14.93 19.77 19.57
C MET A 1 13.45 19.78 19.98
N ASN A 2 12.62 20.66 19.41
CA ASN A 2 11.23 20.87 19.87
C ASN A 2 10.19 20.30 18.91
N ASN A 3 10.42 19.10 18.36
CA ASN A 3 9.42 18.42 17.56
C ASN A 3 8.73 17.35 18.42
N THR A 4 7.64 17.75 19.07
CA THR A 4 6.86 16.90 19.98
C THR A 4 6.30 15.67 19.27
N ALA A 5 5.92 15.78 17.99
CA ALA A 5 5.42 14.65 17.20
C ALA A 5 6.52 13.58 16.99
N PHE A 6 7.71 14.02 16.61
CA PHE A 6 8.88 13.13 16.51
C PHE A 6 9.23 12.48 17.85
N GLN A 7 9.23 13.25 18.94
CA GLN A 7 9.50 12.72 20.28
C GLN A 7 8.47 11.67 20.72
N MET A 8 7.18 11.92 20.46
CA MET A 8 6.11 10.97 20.78
C MET A 8 6.20 9.70 19.93
N ALA A 9 6.54 9.82 18.66
CA ALA A 9 6.75 8.67 17.79
C ALA A 9 7.98 7.85 18.20
N LEU A 10 9.09 8.53 18.54
CA LEU A 10 10.30 7.90 19.08
C LEU A 10 10.01 7.14 20.39
N LEU A 11 9.32 7.78 21.34
CA LEU A 11 8.93 7.14 22.60
C LEU A 11 8.02 5.93 22.37
N ALA A 12 7.05 6.04 21.46
CA ALA A 12 6.15 4.93 21.15
C ALA A 12 6.90 3.76 20.50
N CYS A 13 7.87 4.01 19.62
CA CYS A 13 8.72 2.98 19.05
C CYS A 13 9.64 2.33 20.09
N ILE A 14 10.21 3.12 21.01
CA ILE A 14 11.02 2.59 22.11
C ILE A 14 10.15 1.73 23.03
N ALA A 15 8.92 2.15 23.34
CA ALA A 15 8.00 1.37 24.16
C ALA A 15 7.65 0.02 23.52
N GLU A 16 7.37 0.00 22.21
CA GLU A 16 7.18 -1.25 21.45
C GLU A 16 8.42 -2.13 21.46
N LEU A 17 9.61 -1.53 21.32
CA LEU A 17 10.86 -2.28 21.33
C LEU A 17 11.16 -2.88 22.71
N VAL A 18 10.93 -2.13 23.79
CA VAL A 18 11.08 -2.63 25.17
C VAL A 18 10.06 -3.74 25.43
N PHE A 19 8.81 -3.58 24.96
CA PHE A 19 7.79 -4.62 25.08
C PHE A 19 8.21 -5.89 24.34
N PHE A 20 8.71 -5.78 23.10
CA PHE A 20 9.23 -6.92 22.35
C PHE A 20 10.44 -7.56 23.05
N ALA A 21 11.41 -6.77 23.52
CA ALA A 21 12.60 -7.29 24.19
C ALA A 21 12.28 -8.02 25.51
N THR A 22 11.17 -7.67 26.17
CA THR A 22 10.74 -8.28 27.44
C THR A 22 9.82 -9.48 27.25
N THR A 23 8.97 -9.48 26.21
CA THR A 23 7.92 -10.51 26.02
C THR A 23 8.16 -11.44 24.84
N GLY A 24 9.01 -11.04 23.89
CA GLY A 24 9.18 -11.69 22.59
C GLY A 24 7.97 -11.56 21.66
N GLN A 25 6.93 -10.80 22.03
CA GLN A 25 5.70 -10.70 21.24
C GLN A 25 5.80 -9.61 20.16
N LEU A 26 5.36 -9.95 18.94
CA LEU A 26 5.25 -9.01 17.82
C LEU A 26 3.94 -8.22 17.93
N SER A 27 3.88 -7.25 18.83
CA SER A 27 2.66 -6.50 19.12
C SER A 27 2.40 -5.31 18.20
N PHE A 28 3.40 -4.81 17.47
CA PHE A 28 3.25 -3.59 16.69
C PHE A 28 2.12 -3.70 15.63
N PRO A 29 1.20 -2.72 15.54
CA PRO A 29 1.24 -1.41 16.18
C PRO A 29 0.39 -1.27 17.48
N ALA A 30 0.18 -2.29 18.29
CA ALA A 30 -0.80 -2.25 19.40
C ALA A 30 -0.57 -1.12 20.43
N LEU A 31 0.67 -0.84 20.82
CA LEU A 31 0.99 0.23 21.79
C LEU A 31 1.08 1.59 21.07
N THR A 32 1.37 1.56 19.79
CA THR A 32 1.62 2.72 18.92
C THR A 32 0.36 3.24 18.23
N ALA A 33 -0.68 2.43 18.03
CA ALA A 33 -1.95 2.80 17.40
C ALA A 33 -2.68 3.91 18.15
N ARG A 34 -2.38 4.09 19.44
CA ARG A 34 -2.91 5.19 20.26
C ARG A 34 -2.23 6.53 19.98
N SER A 35 -1.10 6.53 19.28
CA SER A 35 -0.31 7.71 18.90
C SER A 35 -0.47 7.99 17.41
N LYS A 36 -1.10 9.12 17.04
CA LYS A 36 -1.31 9.52 15.63
C LYS A 36 -0.01 9.95 14.89
N ALA A 37 1.14 9.94 15.57
CA ALA A 37 2.38 10.61 15.13
C ALA A 37 3.40 9.72 14.39
N LEU A 38 3.06 8.48 14.03
CA LEU A 38 4.07 7.48 13.61
C LEU A 38 4.64 7.63 12.20
N VAL A 39 4.00 8.38 11.30
CA VAL A 39 4.53 8.52 9.94
C VAL A 39 5.74 9.42 9.93
N GLY A 40 6.85 8.88 9.41
CA GLY A 40 8.12 9.56 9.21
C GLY A 40 9.18 9.34 10.29
N SER A 41 8.84 8.87 11.50
CA SER A 41 9.82 8.77 12.60
C SER A 41 10.55 7.43 12.68
N VAL A 42 9.97 6.36 12.15
CA VAL A 42 10.52 4.98 12.30
C VAL A 42 11.55 4.64 11.22
N GLU A 43 11.44 5.22 10.02
CA GLU A 43 12.42 4.95 8.95
C GLU A 43 13.83 5.48 9.28
N HIS A 44 13.90 6.50 10.16
CA HIS A 44 15.14 7.10 10.65
C HIS A 44 15.60 6.58 12.01
N LEU A 45 14.92 5.59 12.58
CA LEU A 45 15.48 4.79 13.67
C LEU A 45 16.61 3.92 13.11
N GLN A 46 17.73 4.57 12.79
CA GLN A 46 19.00 3.89 12.58
C GLN A 46 19.55 3.58 13.96
N VAL A 47 19.71 2.29 14.24
CA VAL A 47 20.40 1.89 15.45
C VAL A 47 21.88 2.12 15.21
N HIS A 48 22.39 3.24 15.75
CA HIS A 48 23.83 3.57 15.71
C HIS A 48 24.67 2.74 16.68
N GLU A 49 24.04 1.81 17.40
CA GLU A 49 24.69 1.04 18.45
C GLU A 49 25.23 -0.29 17.93
N SER A 50 26.56 -0.42 17.94
CA SER A 50 27.32 -1.57 17.43
C SER A 50 27.12 -2.88 18.21
N ARG A 51 26.23 -2.90 19.22
CA ARG A 51 25.93 -4.07 20.06
C ARG A 51 24.44 -4.47 20.05
N THR A 52 23.69 -4.00 19.07
CA THR A 52 22.25 -4.28 18.99
C THR A 52 22.01 -5.75 18.65
N PRO A 53 21.19 -6.49 19.42
CA PRO A 53 20.89 -7.89 19.12
C PRO A 53 20.19 -8.05 17.77
N ASP A 54 20.48 -9.14 17.04
CA ASP A 54 19.85 -9.44 15.74
C ASP A 54 18.31 -9.52 15.82
N SER A 55 17.78 -9.99 16.95
CA SER A 55 16.33 -10.03 17.21
C SER A 55 15.70 -8.64 17.24
N VAL A 56 16.40 -7.64 17.79
CA VAL A 56 15.97 -6.24 17.84
C VAL A 56 16.03 -5.63 16.44
N LEU A 57 17.10 -5.87 15.69
CA LEU A 57 17.22 -5.42 14.30
C LEU A 57 16.12 -6.03 13.42
N GLY A 58 15.83 -7.32 13.62
CA GLY A 58 14.71 -8.01 12.97
C GLY A 58 13.36 -7.39 13.30
N TYR A 59 13.10 -7.05 14.57
CA TYR A 59 11.85 -6.40 14.97
C TYR A 59 11.70 -4.98 14.42
N LEU A 60 12.78 -4.21 14.37
CA LEU A 60 12.76 -2.89 13.72
C LEU A 60 12.49 -3.01 12.22
N GLY A 61 13.06 -4.02 11.56
CA GLY A 61 12.72 -4.38 10.18
C GLY A 61 11.23 -4.69 10.01
N TYR A 62 10.67 -5.52 10.91
CA TYR A 62 9.25 -5.81 10.96
C TYR A 62 8.39 -4.54 11.11
N MET A 63 8.70 -3.67 12.08
CA MET A 63 7.98 -2.41 12.28
C MET A 63 8.01 -1.52 11.03
N ARG A 64 9.17 -1.38 10.37
CA ARG A 64 9.30 -0.62 9.12
C ARG A 64 8.40 -1.17 8.02
N LEU A 65 8.35 -2.50 7.87
CA LEU A 65 7.45 -3.14 6.91
C LEU A 65 5.98 -2.88 7.24
N ARG A 66 5.57 -3.07 8.50
CA ARG A 66 4.20 -2.79 8.99
C ARG A 66 3.77 -1.36 8.71
N ILE A 67 4.70 -0.40 8.82
CA ILE A 67 4.41 1.01 8.53
C ILE A 67 4.18 1.24 7.04
N ALA A 68 5.08 0.73 6.20
CA ALA A 68 4.98 0.89 4.75
C ALA A 68 3.76 0.18 4.15
N GLU A 69 3.27 -0.91 4.76
CA GLU A 69 2.17 -1.68 4.22
C GLU A 69 0.79 -1.32 4.76
N GLU A 70 0.69 -0.70 5.95
CA GLU A 70 -0.61 -0.44 6.58
C GLU A 70 -0.63 0.83 7.43
N VAL A 71 0.25 0.93 8.45
CA VAL A 71 0.11 1.97 9.50
C VAL A 71 0.15 3.38 8.93
N ALA A 72 1.01 3.63 7.94
CA ALA A 72 1.10 4.95 7.33
C ALA A 72 -0.14 5.33 6.52
N TRP A 73 -0.92 4.35 6.08
CA TRP A 73 -2.11 4.54 5.25
C TRP A 73 -3.41 4.61 6.04
N MET A 74 -3.39 4.36 7.35
CA MET A 74 -4.57 4.45 8.21
C MET A 74 -5.02 5.91 8.39
N HIS A 75 -6.32 6.12 8.48
CA HIS A 75 -6.92 7.43 8.70
C HIS A 75 -6.31 8.15 9.93
N GLY A 76 -6.04 9.45 9.80
CA GLY A 76 -5.43 10.25 10.87
C GLY A 76 -3.91 10.11 10.97
N SER A 77 -3.30 9.30 10.10
CA SER A 77 -1.85 9.28 9.88
C SER A 77 -1.34 10.63 9.37
N ALA A 78 -0.13 11.02 9.79
CA ALA A 78 0.52 12.22 9.28
C ALA A 78 0.83 12.16 7.76
N LEU A 79 0.78 10.97 7.14
CA LEU A 79 0.86 10.85 5.67
C LEU A 79 -0.24 11.63 4.97
N TYR A 80 -1.46 11.64 5.52
CA TYR A 80 -2.59 12.39 4.96
C TYR A 80 -2.33 13.89 5.00
N VAL A 81 -1.74 14.37 6.09
CA VAL A 81 -1.35 15.77 6.25
C VAL A 81 -0.31 16.12 5.20
N ILE A 82 0.76 15.33 5.09
CA ILE A 82 1.85 15.58 4.12
C ILE A 82 1.35 15.53 2.67
N MET A 83 0.46 14.58 2.33
CA MET A 83 -0.05 14.41 0.97
C MET A 83 -1.17 15.39 0.60
N ALA A 84 -2.04 15.77 1.54
CA ALA A 84 -3.15 16.69 1.30
C ALA A 84 -2.72 18.17 1.42
N GLU A 85 -1.75 18.49 2.28
CA GLU A 85 -1.34 19.86 2.58
C GLU A 85 -0.23 20.41 1.66
N GLY A 86 -0.14 19.91 0.42
CA GLY A 86 0.56 20.61 -0.67
C GLY A 86 0.02 22.02 -0.98
N GLY A 87 -0.92 22.55 -0.20
CA GLY A 87 -1.43 23.92 -0.29
C GLY A 87 -1.83 24.60 1.04
N GLY A 88 -1.43 24.06 2.21
CA GLY A 88 -2.04 24.42 3.51
C GLY A 88 -1.16 25.11 4.58
N GLY A 89 0.14 25.27 4.38
CA GLY A 89 0.95 26.22 5.18
C GLY A 89 1.83 25.67 6.33
N THR A 90 2.11 24.37 6.42
CA THR A 90 3.08 23.82 7.40
C THR A 90 4.26 23.05 6.78
N PHE A 91 4.27 22.91 5.44
CA PHE A 91 5.25 22.16 4.66
C PHE A 91 6.69 22.68 4.84
N LYS A 92 7.59 21.84 5.34
CA LYS A 92 9.03 22.14 5.42
C LYS A 92 9.77 21.47 4.26
N PRO A 93 10.86 22.07 3.74
CA PRO A 93 11.62 21.51 2.63
C PRO A 93 12.08 20.05 2.80
N GLY A 94 12.27 19.57 4.04
CA GLY A 94 12.63 18.18 4.35
C GLY A 94 11.48 17.17 4.29
N ASP A 95 10.22 17.61 4.37
CA ASP A 95 9.08 16.69 4.36
C ASP A 95 8.91 16.01 3.00
N THR A 96 9.30 16.69 1.92
CA THR A 96 9.32 16.11 0.56
C THR A 96 10.30 14.96 0.41
N SER A 97 11.52 15.10 0.96
CA SER A 97 12.52 14.04 0.88
C SER A 97 12.12 12.84 1.73
N LEU A 98 11.55 13.08 2.92
CA LEU A 98 11.03 12.02 3.77
C LEU A 98 9.91 11.24 3.08
N LEU A 99 8.96 11.96 2.46
CA LEU A 99 7.90 11.34 1.69
C LEU A 99 8.46 10.56 0.50
N GLN A 100 9.45 11.11 -0.21
CA GLN A 100 10.05 10.44 -1.36
C GLN A 100 10.74 9.13 -0.95
N ASP A 101 11.53 9.14 0.12
CA ASP A 101 12.22 7.96 0.63
C ASP A 101 11.21 6.89 1.09
N PHE A 102 10.16 7.31 1.81
CA PHE A 102 9.06 6.44 2.20
C PHE A 102 8.36 5.80 0.98
N MET A 103 8.06 6.61 -0.04
CA MET A 103 7.42 6.12 -1.27
C MET A 103 8.30 5.16 -2.06
N VAL A 104 9.63 5.32 -2.00
CA VAL A 104 10.58 4.35 -2.56
C VAL A 104 10.47 3.01 -1.82
N THR A 105 10.43 3.02 -0.48
CA THR A 105 10.22 1.80 0.33
C THR A 105 8.91 1.10 -0.05
N VAL A 106 7.80 1.84 -0.14
CA VAL A 106 6.47 1.32 -0.50
C VAL A 106 6.50 0.69 -1.89
N SER A 107 7.09 1.39 -2.87
CA SER A 107 7.20 0.90 -4.25
C SER A 107 8.03 -0.37 -4.33
N GLN A 108 9.22 -0.40 -3.72
CA GLN A 108 10.07 -1.58 -3.69
C GLN A 108 9.37 -2.79 -3.05
N LEU A 109 8.65 -2.58 -1.94
CA LEU A 109 7.91 -3.63 -1.27
C LEU A 109 6.77 -4.17 -2.14
N ALA A 110 5.98 -3.28 -2.76
CA ALA A 110 4.87 -3.65 -3.63
C ALA A 110 5.35 -4.43 -4.86
N MET A 111 6.40 -3.92 -5.53
CA MET A 111 7.00 -4.54 -6.72
C MET A 111 7.59 -5.91 -6.40
N SER A 112 8.35 -6.03 -5.30
CA SER A 112 8.94 -7.30 -4.87
C SER A 112 7.87 -8.37 -4.60
N ARG A 113 6.80 -8.00 -3.87
CA ARG A 113 5.67 -8.91 -3.61
C ARG A 113 4.94 -9.32 -4.88
N ALA A 114 4.69 -8.38 -5.78
CA ALA A 114 4.03 -8.67 -7.06
C ALA A 114 4.88 -9.58 -7.95
N GLN A 115 6.19 -9.34 -8.02
CA GLN A 115 7.13 -10.15 -8.79
C GLN A 115 7.16 -11.60 -8.27
N GLN A 116 7.35 -11.77 -6.96
CA GLN A 116 7.42 -13.10 -6.35
C GLN A 116 6.09 -13.85 -6.48
N ALA A 117 4.95 -13.16 -6.29
CA ALA A 117 3.64 -13.75 -6.49
C ALA A 117 3.41 -14.19 -7.94
N ALA A 118 3.80 -13.35 -8.91
CA ALA A 118 3.67 -13.66 -10.33
C ALA A 118 4.52 -14.88 -10.74
N LEU A 119 5.78 -14.94 -10.28
CA LEU A 119 6.66 -16.09 -10.51
C LEU A 119 6.08 -17.36 -9.87
N SER A 120 5.61 -17.29 -8.62
CA SER A 120 5.00 -18.43 -7.94
C SER A 120 3.71 -18.92 -8.64
N LEU A 121 2.98 -18.04 -9.33
CA LEU A 121 1.81 -18.43 -10.11
C LEU A 121 2.20 -19.08 -11.44
N ILE A 122 3.23 -18.55 -12.13
CA ILE A 122 3.79 -19.15 -13.36
C ILE A 122 4.20 -20.59 -13.10
N ASP A 123 4.88 -20.86 -11.99
CA ASP A 123 5.34 -22.22 -11.63
C ASP A 123 4.19 -23.21 -11.41
N ARG A 124 2.97 -22.72 -11.18
CA ARG A 124 1.80 -23.53 -10.82
C ARG A 124 0.70 -23.55 -11.89
N LEU A 125 0.79 -22.67 -12.89
CA LEU A 125 -0.24 -22.44 -13.90
C LEU A 125 0.40 -22.29 -15.27
N GLU A 126 0.32 -23.34 -16.08
CA GLU A 126 0.92 -23.40 -17.41
C GLU A 126 0.43 -22.28 -18.33
N GLU A 127 -0.83 -21.86 -18.22
CA GLU A 127 -1.36 -20.79 -19.07
C GLU A 127 -0.66 -19.45 -18.83
N LEU A 128 -0.23 -19.17 -17.59
CA LEU A 128 0.54 -17.97 -17.27
C LEU A 128 2.00 -18.07 -17.73
N ALA A 129 2.57 -19.28 -17.73
CA ALA A 129 3.93 -19.52 -18.23
C ALA A 129 4.05 -19.24 -19.74
N LEU A 130 2.95 -19.39 -20.48
CA LEU A 130 2.88 -19.06 -21.91
C LEU A 130 2.86 -17.56 -22.22
N ILE A 131 2.77 -16.70 -21.21
CA ILE A 131 2.71 -15.23 -21.36
C ILE A 131 4.06 -14.64 -20.93
N PRO A 132 4.99 -14.33 -21.85
CA PRO A 132 6.34 -13.90 -21.51
C PRO A 132 6.38 -12.57 -20.75
N THR A 133 5.35 -11.74 -20.90
CA THR A 133 5.26 -10.42 -20.28
C THR A 133 4.53 -10.43 -18.94
N PHE A 134 3.99 -11.56 -18.48
CA PHE A 134 3.06 -11.59 -17.34
C PHE A 134 3.62 -10.92 -16.07
N VAL A 135 4.88 -11.20 -15.72
CA VAL A 135 5.54 -10.55 -14.57
C VAL A 135 5.65 -9.04 -14.79
N GLN A 136 6.11 -8.61 -15.97
CA GLN A 136 6.26 -7.19 -16.30
C GLN A 136 4.91 -6.46 -16.31
N ASP A 137 3.86 -7.13 -16.76
CA ASP A 137 2.52 -6.59 -16.75
C ASP A 137 1.99 -6.44 -15.32
N CYS A 138 2.28 -7.39 -14.42
CA CYS A 138 1.94 -7.26 -13.00
C CYS A 138 2.65 -6.05 -12.38
N LEU A 139 3.94 -5.88 -12.65
CA LEU A 139 4.73 -4.75 -12.16
C LEU A 139 4.21 -3.42 -12.73
N ALA A 140 3.88 -3.38 -14.01
CA ALA A 140 3.29 -2.19 -14.63
C ALA A 140 1.93 -1.84 -14.03
N THR A 141 1.10 -2.83 -13.68
CA THR A 141 -0.19 -2.61 -12.98
C THR A 141 0.03 -2.02 -11.59
N VAL A 142 1.02 -2.51 -10.83
CA VAL A 142 1.40 -1.95 -9.53
C VAL A 142 1.92 -0.52 -9.69
N ASP A 143 2.78 -0.26 -10.68
CA ASP A 143 3.31 1.09 -10.94
C ASP A 143 2.18 2.06 -11.26
N ALA A 144 1.27 1.65 -12.15
CA ALA A 144 0.12 2.46 -12.53
C ALA A 144 -0.80 2.76 -11.34
N MET A 145 -0.99 1.81 -10.43
CA MET A 145 -1.74 2.01 -9.20
C MET A 145 -1.04 3.03 -8.29
N LEU A 146 0.26 2.86 -8.01
CA LEU A 146 1.01 3.76 -7.13
C LEU A 146 1.13 5.17 -7.70
N MET A 147 1.25 5.31 -9.03
CA MET A 147 1.43 6.60 -9.70
C MET A 147 0.11 7.34 -9.93
N ASN A 148 -0.98 6.64 -10.26
CA ASN A 148 -2.22 7.31 -10.69
C ASN A 148 -3.38 7.14 -9.71
N HIS A 149 -3.30 6.17 -8.81
CA HIS A 149 -4.38 5.78 -7.91
C HIS A 149 -3.86 5.47 -6.50
N LEU A 150 -2.93 6.30 -6.02
CA LEU A 150 -2.28 6.13 -4.71
C LEU A 150 -3.30 6.15 -3.56
N ASP A 151 -4.41 6.84 -3.76
CA ASP A 151 -5.54 6.90 -2.83
C ASP A 151 -6.18 5.52 -2.55
N LEU A 152 -5.97 4.52 -3.42
CA LEU A 152 -6.40 3.14 -3.17
C LEU A 152 -5.69 2.47 -1.98
N LEU A 153 -4.55 2.99 -1.54
CA LEU A 153 -3.87 2.47 -0.34
C LEU A 153 -4.48 2.98 0.96
N PHE A 154 -5.27 4.06 0.93
CA PHE A 154 -5.85 4.65 2.12
C PHE A 154 -6.80 3.69 2.83
N ASN A 155 -6.54 3.47 4.13
CA ASN A 155 -7.21 2.48 4.96
C ASN A 155 -7.16 1.05 4.40
N GLN A 156 -6.15 0.75 3.61
CA GLN A 156 -5.94 -0.58 3.05
C GLN A 156 -4.54 -1.08 3.35
N HIS A 157 -4.43 -2.41 3.37
CA HIS A 157 -3.14 -3.06 3.43
C HIS A 157 -2.54 -3.24 2.02
N LEU A 158 -1.28 -2.87 1.84
CA LEU A 158 -0.57 -2.90 0.55
C LEU A 158 -0.70 -4.26 -0.17
N SER A 159 -0.53 -5.37 0.55
CA SER A 159 -0.67 -6.72 -0.04
C SER A 159 -2.07 -7.04 -0.58
N ARG A 160 -3.14 -6.43 -0.05
CA ARG A 160 -4.50 -6.59 -0.60
C ARG A 160 -4.55 -5.97 -2.01
N LEU A 161 -3.97 -4.78 -2.18
CA LEU A 161 -3.90 -4.11 -3.47
C LEU A 161 -2.95 -4.81 -4.44
N VAL A 162 -1.82 -5.35 -3.97
CA VAL A 162 -0.92 -6.18 -4.78
C VAL A 162 -1.66 -7.43 -5.27
N SER A 163 -2.44 -8.10 -4.42
CA SER A 163 -3.32 -9.21 -4.84
C SER A 163 -4.31 -8.77 -5.93
N CYS A 164 -4.94 -7.60 -5.78
CA CYS A 164 -5.84 -7.06 -6.81
C CYS A 164 -5.11 -6.78 -8.13
N CYS A 165 -3.89 -6.26 -8.09
CA CYS A 165 -3.07 -6.00 -9.29
C CYS A 165 -2.73 -7.30 -10.03
N VAL A 166 -2.25 -8.32 -9.31
CA VAL A 166 -1.90 -9.62 -9.90
C VAL A 166 -3.15 -10.31 -10.45
N TYR A 167 -4.25 -10.34 -9.68
CA TYR A 167 -5.52 -10.92 -10.10
C TYR A 167 -6.09 -10.22 -11.34
N GLY A 168 -6.12 -8.89 -11.35
CA GLY A 168 -6.58 -8.09 -12.49
C GLY A 168 -5.72 -8.32 -13.74
N THR A 169 -4.40 -8.43 -13.57
CA THR A 169 -3.46 -8.71 -14.66
C THR A 169 -3.69 -10.10 -15.26
N SER A 170 -3.93 -11.13 -14.44
CA SER A 170 -4.29 -12.46 -14.96
C SER A 170 -5.59 -12.43 -15.78
N ARG A 171 -6.59 -11.67 -15.32
CA ARG A 171 -7.88 -11.52 -16.02
C ARG A 171 -7.75 -10.77 -17.34
N MET A 172 -6.89 -9.73 -17.39
CA MET A 172 -6.55 -9.01 -18.61
C MET A 172 -5.93 -9.93 -19.68
N HIS A 173 -5.14 -10.91 -19.26
CA HIS A 173 -4.59 -11.96 -20.15
C HIS A 173 -5.56 -13.12 -20.42
N ASN A 174 -6.84 -12.98 -20.06
CA ASN A 174 -7.87 -14.02 -20.19
C ASN A 174 -7.58 -15.33 -19.42
N VAL A 175 -6.67 -15.30 -18.43
CA VAL A 175 -6.38 -16.46 -17.59
C VAL A 175 -7.23 -16.42 -16.32
N VAL A 176 -8.03 -17.48 -16.11
CA VAL A 176 -8.94 -17.58 -14.97
C VAL A 176 -8.19 -18.15 -13.76
N VAL A 177 -7.63 -17.26 -12.95
CA VAL A 177 -7.03 -17.61 -11.65
C VAL A 177 -8.06 -17.38 -10.54
N SER A 178 -8.11 -18.24 -9.52
CA SER A 178 -8.94 -17.97 -8.35
C SER A 178 -8.26 -16.95 -7.43
N ILE A 179 -9.03 -16.05 -6.82
CA ILE A 179 -8.50 -15.04 -5.89
C ILE A 179 -7.73 -15.69 -4.72
N LYS A 180 -8.17 -16.86 -4.26
CA LYS A 180 -7.49 -17.63 -3.20
C LYS A 180 -6.08 -18.04 -3.61
N ARG A 181 -5.87 -18.46 -4.87
CA ARG A 181 -4.53 -18.82 -5.38
C ARG A 181 -3.62 -17.61 -5.45
N VAL A 182 -4.13 -16.46 -5.91
CA VAL A 182 -3.38 -15.21 -5.94
C VAL A 182 -2.97 -14.79 -4.52
N ASN A 183 -3.92 -14.79 -3.58
CA ASN A 183 -3.67 -14.45 -2.19
C ASN A 183 -2.60 -15.36 -1.55
N GLN A 184 -2.65 -16.67 -1.83
CA GLN A 184 -1.62 -17.59 -1.34
C GLN A 184 -0.22 -17.28 -1.91
N ALA A 185 -0.15 -16.91 -3.19
CA ALA A 185 1.11 -16.51 -3.82
C ALA A 185 1.66 -15.21 -3.20
N VAL A 186 0.80 -14.22 -2.94
CA VAL A 186 1.19 -12.96 -2.28
C VAL A 186 1.64 -13.16 -0.84
N ILE A 187 0.98 -14.04 -0.07
CA ILE A 187 1.37 -14.34 1.32
C ILE A 187 2.71 -15.05 1.39
N THR A 188 3.00 -15.92 0.43
CA THR A 188 4.32 -16.56 0.34
C THR A 188 5.44 -15.53 0.18
N ALA A 189 5.14 -14.38 -0.43
CA ALA A 189 6.06 -13.25 -0.56
C ALA A 189 6.00 -12.24 0.62
N ALA A 190 5.18 -12.48 1.64
CA ALA A 190 4.96 -11.59 2.77
C ALA A 190 5.12 -12.36 4.11
N PRO A 191 6.35 -12.53 4.62
CA PRO A 191 6.70 -13.52 5.66
C PRO A 191 6.00 -13.35 7.02
N HIS A 192 5.41 -12.18 7.30
CA HIS A 192 4.74 -11.88 8.56
C HIS A 192 3.21 -11.85 8.45
N HIS A 193 2.65 -12.31 7.33
CA HIS A 193 1.21 -12.25 7.06
C HIS A 193 0.63 -13.65 6.91
N GLY A 194 -0.62 -13.80 7.34
CA GLY A 194 -1.44 -14.97 7.06
C GLY A 194 -2.60 -14.65 6.13
N MET A 195 -3.39 -15.66 5.79
CA MET A 195 -4.54 -15.52 4.89
C MET A 195 -5.68 -14.67 5.49
N GLU A 196 -5.66 -14.47 6.81
CA GLU A 196 -6.58 -13.61 7.55
C GLU A 196 -6.56 -12.18 7.01
N LEU A 197 -5.44 -11.74 6.43
CA LEU A 197 -5.27 -10.42 5.82
C LEU A 197 -6.32 -10.08 4.74
N PHE A 198 -6.82 -11.10 4.04
CA PHE A 198 -7.76 -10.93 2.93
C PHE A 198 -9.22 -11.15 3.32
N GLN A 199 -9.47 -11.43 4.60
CA GLN A 199 -10.82 -11.54 5.12
C GLN A 199 -11.47 -10.15 5.23
N GLU A 200 -12.73 -10.15 5.64
CA GLU A 200 -13.52 -8.96 5.91
C GLU A 200 -12.80 -8.03 6.89
N VAL A 201 -12.47 -6.82 6.42
CA VAL A 201 -11.87 -5.76 7.25
C VAL A 201 -12.82 -4.58 7.27
N SER A 202 -13.09 -4.05 8.48
CA SER A 202 -13.84 -2.82 8.66
C SER A 202 -12.97 -1.64 8.23
N GLU A 203 -13.43 -0.88 7.24
CA GLU A 203 -12.78 0.36 6.81
C GLU A 203 -13.19 1.47 7.79
N SER A 204 -12.35 1.90 8.74
CA SER A 204 -12.70 3.03 9.61
C SER A 204 -12.71 4.34 8.81
N ILE A 205 -13.85 5.03 8.76
CA ILE A 205 -13.98 6.36 8.14
C ILE A 205 -14.15 7.38 9.29
N GLY A 206 -13.03 7.76 9.90
CA GLY A 206 -13.01 8.71 11.03
C GLY A 206 -13.26 8.09 12.40
N GLU A 207 -13.28 8.93 13.45
CA GLU A 207 -13.38 8.50 14.86
C GLU A 207 -14.75 7.89 15.24
N ASP A 208 -15.81 8.14 14.46
CA ASP A 208 -17.18 7.73 14.80
C ASP A 208 -17.96 7.01 13.68
N THR A 209 -17.32 6.64 12.56
CA THR A 209 -18.00 5.94 11.46
C THR A 209 -17.26 4.67 11.05
N GLU A 210 -17.85 3.51 11.38
CA GLU A 210 -17.49 2.23 10.76
C GLU A 210 -17.91 2.29 9.28
N GLY A 211 -16.93 2.25 8.39
CA GLY A 211 -17.17 2.07 6.97
C GLY A 211 -17.56 0.62 6.67
N PRO A 212 -17.90 0.33 5.40
CA PRO A 212 -18.34 -0.99 5.01
C PRO A 212 -17.23 -2.02 5.25
N VAL A 213 -17.56 -3.10 5.94
CA VAL A 213 -16.71 -4.27 6.05
C VAL A 213 -16.60 -4.91 4.67
N ARG A 214 -15.37 -5.06 4.15
CA ARG A 214 -15.13 -5.63 2.82
C ARG A 214 -14.14 -6.78 2.83
N ASP A 215 -14.52 -7.88 2.19
CA ASP A 215 -13.56 -8.92 1.81
C ASP A 215 -12.72 -8.47 0.59
N ILE A 216 -11.66 -9.22 0.28
CA ILE A 216 -10.79 -8.94 -0.87
C ILE A 216 -11.53 -8.93 -2.22
N ARG A 217 -12.61 -9.70 -2.36
CA ARG A 217 -13.37 -9.81 -3.61
C ARG A 217 -14.24 -8.57 -3.81
N GLN A 218 -14.89 -8.11 -2.75
CA GLN A 218 -15.65 -6.86 -2.73
C GLN A 218 -14.73 -5.66 -2.96
N LEU A 219 -13.57 -5.62 -2.29
CA LEU A 219 -12.55 -4.60 -2.55
C LEU A 219 -12.15 -4.57 -4.05
N TYR A 220 -11.90 -5.74 -4.64
CA TYR A 220 -11.55 -5.83 -6.05
C TYR A 220 -12.66 -5.29 -6.97
N ASN A 221 -13.89 -5.77 -6.81
CA ASN A 221 -14.98 -5.46 -7.75
C ASN A 221 -15.56 -4.05 -7.57
N ASP A 222 -15.69 -3.60 -6.32
CA ASP A 222 -16.42 -2.36 -6.01
C ASP A 222 -15.51 -1.13 -6.00
N VAL A 223 -14.21 -1.31 -5.72
CA VAL A 223 -13.26 -0.21 -5.51
C VAL A 223 -12.12 -0.25 -6.52
N PHE A 224 -11.34 -1.33 -6.55
CA PHE A 224 -10.12 -1.42 -7.35
C PHE A 224 -10.41 -1.42 -8.85
N LEU A 225 -11.25 -2.35 -9.33
CA LEU A 225 -11.53 -2.53 -10.75
C LEU A 225 -12.12 -1.28 -11.39
N PRO A 226 -13.12 -0.58 -10.80
CA PRO A 226 -13.62 0.67 -11.37
C PRO A 226 -12.55 1.75 -11.57
N ARG A 227 -11.55 1.83 -10.69
CA ARG A 227 -10.44 2.80 -10.79
C ARG A 227 -9.38 2.37 -11.80
N MET A 228 -9.00 1.10 -11.79
CA MET A 228 -7.94 0.56 -12.64
C MET A 228 -8.40 0.12 -14.04
N ARG A 229 -9.72 0.15 -14.31
CA ARG A 229 -10.33 -0.39 -15.54
C ARG A 229 -9.66 0.12 -16.81
N GLN A 230 -9.39 1.42 -16.91
CA GLN A 230 -8.80 2.01 -18.11
C GLN A 230 -7.42 1.42 -18.41
N PHE A 231 -6.60 1.22 -17.37
CA PHE A 231 -5.28 0.60 -17.52
C PHE A 231 -5.39 -0.88 -17.91
N LEU A 232 -6.27 -1.62 -17.24
CA LEU A 232 -6.46 -3.06 -17.47
C LEU A 232 -7.09 -3.38 -18.84
N GLN A 233 -7.90 -2.48 -19.41
CA GLN A 233 -8.52 -2.67 -20.73
C GLN A 233 -7.64 -2.20 -21.90
N HIS A 234 -6.75 -1.23 -21.69
CA HIS A 234 -5.94 -0.65 -22.78
C HIS A 234 -4.96 -1.66 -23.41
N LYS A 235 -4.56 -2.70 -22.68
CA LYS A 235 -3.66 -3.76 -23.18
C LYS A 235 -4.37 -4.92 -23.92
N GLU A 236 -5.70 -4.94 -23.98
CA GLU A 236 -6.44 -5.96 -24.74
C GLU A 236 -6.37 -5.78 -26.27
N ARG A 237 -5.87 -4.64 -26.79
CA ARG A 237 -5.74 -4.41 -28.24
C ARG A 237 -4.40 -4.93 -28.77
N PRO A 238 -4.38 -5.83 -29.77
CA PRO A 238 -3.14 -6.24 -30.40
C PRO A 238 -2.56 -5.11 -31.26
N SER A 239 -1.30 -4.77 -30.94
CA SER A 239 -0.23 -4.25 -31.81
C SER A 239 -0.61 -3.34 -33.00
N GLU A 240 -0.37 -2.03 -32.83
CA GLU A 240 0.28 -1.22 -33.86
C GLU A 240 1.55 -0.61 -33.26
N GLU A 241 2.73 -1.06 -33.71
CA GLU A 241 3.99 -0.35 -33.47
C GLU A 241 3.96 1.01 -34.20
N PRO A 242 4.56 2.10 -33.64
CA PRO A 242 5.94 2.36 -34.05
C PRO A 242 6.87 3.03 -33.01
N LYS A 243 8.15 2.63 -33.16
CA LYS A 243 9.41 3.39 -33.08
C LYS A 243 9.93 3.87 -31.71
N LYS A 244 11.03 3.20 -31.35
CA LYS A 244 12.11 3.59 -30.42
C LYS A 244 12.33 5.11 -30.33
N LYS A 245 12.26 5.63 -29.10
CA LYS A 245 13.23 6.64 -28.60
C LYS A 245 13.65 6.26 -27.19
N GLY A 246 14.93 6.00 -27.03
CA GLY A 246 15.56 5.82 -25.72
C GLY A 246 15.46 7.10 -24.90
N GLY A 247 15.23 6.92 -23.60
CA GLY A 247 15.21 8.00 -22.62
C GLY A 247 15.30 7.38 -21.24
N ALA A 248 16.39 7.67 -20.55
CA ALA A 248 16.75 7.13 -19.24
C ALA A 248 15.61 7.18 -18.21
N THR A 249 15.56 6.15 -17.37
CA THR A 249 14.74 6.01 -16.17
C THR A 249 14.92 7.24 -15.27
N LYS A 250 14.04 8.24 -15.43
CA LYS A 250 13.96 9.41 -14.55
C LYS A 250 12.81 9.18 -13.57
N LEU A 251 13.16 8.70 -12.37
CA LEU A 251 12.31 8.68 -11.17
C LEU A 251 11.97 10.10 -10.65
N SER A 252 12.07 11.14 -11.49
CA SER A 252 12.07 12.54 -11.08
C SER A 252 10.70 13.22 -11.13
N ARG A 253 9.61 12.45 -11.14
CA ARG A 253 8.24 12.98 -11.14
C ARG A 253 7.35 12.09 -10.30
N LEU A 254 7.41 12.26 -8.98
CA LEU A 254 6.27 11.92 -8.14
C LEU A 254 5.06 12.70 -8.69
N PRO A 255 3.94 12.04 -9.03
CA PRO A 255 2.75 12.75 -9.44
C PRO A 255 2.03 13.24 -8.18
N LEU A 256 2.52 14.34 -7.60
CA LEU A 256 1.67 15.23 -6.82
C LEU A 256 0.73 15.97 -7.79
N ARG A 257 -0.06 15.24 -8.59
CA ARG A 257 -1.27 15.81 -9.16
C ARG A 257 -2.22 15.90 -7.99
N SER A 258 -2.25 17.10 -7.39
CA SER A 258 -3.15 17.52 -6.32
C SER A 258 -4.33 16.59 -6.17
N LEU A 259 -4.27 15.67 -5.20
CA LEU A 259 -5.48 15.11 -4.62
C LEU A 259 -6.24 16.33 -4.12
N SER A 260 -7.31 16.73 -4.81
CA SER A 260 -8.13 17.82 -4.32
C SER A 260 -8.68 17.39 -2.96
N ALA A 261 -8.73 18.29 -1.98
CA ALA A 261 -9.38 18.01 -0.70
C ALA A 261 -10.82 17.48 -0.85
N LYS A 262 -11.44 17.69 -2.03
CA LYS A 262 -12.74 17.11 -2.41
C LYS A 262 -12.67 15.64 -2.80
N ASP A 263 -11.58 15.16 -3.38
CA ASP A 263 -11.43 13.77 -3.84
C ASP A 263 -11.21 12.83 -2.65
N ILE A 264 -10.41 13.28 -1.67
CA ILE A 264 -10.18 12.59 -0.38
C ILE A 264 -11.48 12.42 0.42
N ASN A 265 -12.46 13.31 0.23
CA ASN A 265 -13.75 13.31 0.93
C ASN A 265 -14.96 12.91 0.04
N SER A 266 -14.73 12.43 -1.18
CA SER A 266 -15.81 12.20 -2.13
C SER A 266 -16.54 10.89 -1.85
N ARG A 267 -17.73 10.99 -1.25
CA ARG A 267 -18.71 9.89 -1.16
C ARG A 267 -18.95 9.25 -2.54
N PRO A 268 -19.02 7.92 -2.68
CA PRO A 268 -19.51 7.31 -3.90
C PRO A 268 -20.95 7.75 -4.16
N GLN A 269 -21.21 8.27 -5.37
CA GLN A 269 -22.53 8.80 -5.77
C GLN A 269 -23.67 7.76 -5.75
N SER A 270 -23.38 6.49 -5.47
CA SER A 270 -24.40 5.44 -5.28
C SER A 270 -25.27 5.66 -4.04
N GLU A 271 -24.87 6.48 -3.07
CA GLU A 271 -25.64 6.75 -1.85
C GLU A 271 -26.71 7.85 -2.00
N LYS A 272 -26.54 8.79 -2.92
CA LYS A 272 -27.53 9.88 -3.10
C LYS A 272 -28.85 9.40 -3.71
N LYS A 273 -28.86 8.27 -4.42
CA LYS A 273 -30.09 7.68 -4.98
C LYS A 273 -30.93 6.91 -3.95
N ARG A 274 -30.36 6.47 -2.82
CA ARG A 274 -31.13 5.78 -1.78
C ARG A 274 -31.89 6.74 -0.85
N LEU A 275 -31.38 7.96 -0.63
CA LEU A 275 -32.10 8.97 0.16
C LEU A 275 -33.25 9.67 -0.58
N ALA A 276 -33.36 9.52 -1.90
CA ALA A 276 -34.43 10.13 -2.70
C ALA A 276 -35.67 9.25 -2.87
N ILE A 277 -35.63 7.98 -2.40
CA ILE A 277 -36.75 7.03 -2.50
C ILE A 277 -37.51 6.91 -1.15
N MET A 278 -37.07 7.61 -0.11
CA MET A 278 -37.75 7.69 1.20
C MET A 278 -38.20 9.11 1.56
N ARG A 279 -38.72 9.86 0.58
CA ARG A 279 -39.51 11.09 0.82
C ARG A 279 -40.79 11.06 0.04
#